data_AF-A0A6G6W2V7-F1
#
_entry.id   AF-A0A6G6W2V7-F1
#
_cell.length_a   1.000
_cell.length_b   1.000
_cell.length_c   1.000
_cell.angle_alpha   90.00
_cell.angle_beta   90.00
_cell.angle_gamma   90.00
#
_symmetry.space_group_name_H-M   'P 1'
#
loop_
_entity.id
_entity.type
_entity.pdbx_description
1 polymer ?
#
loop_
_entity_poly.entity_id
_entity_poly.type
_entity_poly.pdbx_seq_one_letter_code
_entity_poly.pdbx_strand_id
1 'polypeptide(L)'
;MMAGWDAVQDGTTYGTPTGIWSVVVDGELYVRAWHGTGSRWYQAAVTQHRGRIRVAGHVRKVRFEQADASVGDAVDDAYRTKYAGSLYLPPIIGSGPQAATVPTSPSRG
;
A
#
# COMPACT_ATOMS: atom_id res chain seq x y z
N MET A 1 5.29 -10.14 -10.95
CA MET A 1 4.44 -11.08 -10.19
C MET A 1 3.46 -10.26 -9.36
N MET A 2 2.16 -10.41 -9.62
CA MET A 2 1.08 -9.63 -8.99
C MET A 2 0.78 -10.24 -7.61
N ALA A 3 1.12 -9.54 -6.53
CA ALA A 3 0.69 -9.90 -5.19
C ALA A 3 -0.74 -9.39 -5.00
N GLY A 4 -1.73 -10.29 -4.89
CA GLY A 4 -3.10 -9.96 -4.52
C GLY A 4 -3.23 -9.82 -3.00
N TRP A 5 -3.91 -8.77 -2.53
CA TRP A 5 -4.07 -8.41 -1.13
C TRP A 5 -5.56 -8.33 -0.73
N ASP A 6 -5.88 -8.81 0.48
CA ASP A 6 -7.16 -8.58 1.17
C ASP A 6 -6.86 -7.90 2.52
N ALA A 7 -7.38 -6.69 2.73
CA ALA A 7 -7.45 -6.07 4.05
C ALA A 7 -8.85 -6.36 4.62
N VAL A 8 -8.93 -7.29 5.57
CA VAL A 8 -10.20 -7.72 6.16
C VAL A 8 -10.64 -6.71 7.23
N GLN A 9 -11.72 -5.99 6.98
CA GLN A 9 -12.67 -5.59 8.04
C GLN A 9 -13.76 -6.68 8.12
N ASP A 10 -14.01 -7.19 9.33
CA ASP A 10 -15.20 -7.98 9.70
C ASP A 10 -15.62 -9.15 8.81
N GLY A 11 -14.70 -10.10 8.61
CA GLY A 11 -15.08 -11.52 8.45
C GLY A 11 -15.95 -11.89 7.24
N THR A 12 -16.18 -10.99 6.28
CA THR A 12 -16.96 -11.28 5.07
C THR A 12 -16.13 -10.95 3.84
N THR A 13 -15.67 -12.00 3.16
CA THR A 13 -14.94 -11.90 1.90
C THR A 13 -15.93 -11.91 0.74
N TYR A 14 -16.22 -10.77 0.11
CA TYR A 14 -16.74 -10.72 -1.27
C TYR A 14 -16.38 -9.37 -1.92
N GLY A 15 -15.67 -9.41 -3.05
CA GLY A 15 -15.49 -8.27 -3.97
C GLY A 15 -14.04 -7.99 -4.35
N THR A 16 -13.75 -7.99 -5.66
CA THR A 16 -12.50 -7.63 -6.37
C THR A 16 -11.41 -6.91 -5.56
N PRO A 17 -10.20 -7.49 -5.38
CA PRO A 17 -9.24 -6.98 -4.40
C PRO A 17 -8.73 -5.59 -4.82
N THR A 18 -8.96 -4.65 -3.92
CA THR A 18 -9.01 -3.19 -4.10
C THR A 18 -7.64 -2.58 -4.39
N GLY A 19 -7.59 -1.46 -5.14
CA GLY A 19 -6.36 -0.82 -5.63
C GLY A 19 -5.38 -0.38 -4.54
N ILE A 20 -4.50 -1.30 -4.14
CA ILE A 20 -3.35 -1.09 -3.25
C ILE A 20 -2.10 -1.48 -4.02
N TRP A 21 -1.23 -0.52 -4.26
CA TRP A 21 0.08 -0.72 -4.87
C TRP A 21 1.14 -0.86 -3.78
N SER A 22 2.26 -1.52 -4.08
CA SER A 22 3.35 -1.67 -3.11
C SER A 22 4.73 -1.67 -3.75
N VAL A 23 5.71 -1.14 -3.03
CA VAL A 23 7.15 -1.16 -3.36
C VAL A 23 7.97 -1.30 -2.09
N VAL A 24 9.21 -1.77 -2.22
CA VAL A 24 10.17 -1.81 -1.12
C VAL A 24 11.24 -0.74 -1.38
N VAL A 25 11.49 0.10 -0.39
CA VAL A 25 12.54 1.14 -0.40
C VAL A 25 13.36 0.94 0.86
N ASP A 26 14.68 0.79 0.71
CA ASP A 26 15.63 0.58 1.82
C ASP A 26 15.24 -0.51 2.83
N GLY A 27 14.58 -1.57 2.33
CA GLY A 27 14.15 -2.72 3.13
C GLY A 27 12.80 -2.55 3.84
N GLU A 28 12.15 -1.39 3.69
CA GLU A 28 10.81 -1.12 4.21
C GLU A 28 9.75 -1.21 3.13
N LEU A 29 8.58 -1.79 3.48
CA LEU A 29 7.48 -1.98 2.55
C LEU A 29 6.55 -0.76 2.59
N TYR A 30 6.41 -0.09 1.46
CA TYR A 30 5.47 1.01 1.27
C TYR A 30 4.26 0.53 0.49
N VAL A 31 3.06 0.89 0.96
CA VAL A 31 1.82 0.66 0.24
C VAL A 31 1.17 1.97 -0.16
N ARG A 32 0.50 1.99 -1.31
CA ARG A 32 -0.11 3.19 -1.90
C ARG A 32 -1.54 2.94 -2.34
N ALA A 33 -2.45 3.83 -1.95
CA ALA A 33 -3.85 3.71 -2.32
C ALA A 33 -4.12 4.27 -3.72
N TRP A 34 -4.68 3.43 -4.61
CA TRP A 34 -5.02 3.83 -5.98
C TRP A 34 -6.04 4.98 -6.04
N HIS A 35 -7.04 4.98 -5.16
CA HIS A 35 -8.01 6.09 -5.07
C HIS A 35 -7.54 7.20 -4.12
N GLY A 36 -6.25 7.23 -3.79
CA GLY A 36 -5.70 8.20 -2.86
C GLY A 36 -6.32 8.12 -1.46
N THR A 37 -6.31 9.26 -0.77
CA THR A 37 -6.71 9.39 0.66
C THR A 37 -8.20 9.14 0.91
N GLY A 38 -9.02 9.12 -0.15
CA GLY A 38 -10.43 8.71 -0.09
C GLY A 38 -10.65 7.20 0.05
N SER A 39 -9.59 6.40 -0.03
CA SER A 39 -9.69 4.94 0.11
C SER A 39 -10.05 4.55 1.54
N ARG A 40 -11.15 3.80 1.72
CA ARG A 40 -11.62 3.34 3.04
C ARG A 40 -10.55 2.56 3.82
N TRP A 41 -9.81 1.68 3.14
CA TRP A 41 -8.73 0.93 3.76
C TRP A 41 -7.60 1.85 4.24
N TYR A 42 -7.27 2.89 3.47
CA TYR A 42 -6.21 3.84 3.80
C TYR A 42 -6.61 4.63 5.04
N GLN A 43 -7.84 5.13 5.06
CA GLN A 43 -8.40 5.83 6.22
C GLN A 43 -8.37 4.95 7.48
N ALA A 44 -8.75 3.67 7.35
CA ALA A 44 -8.67 2.73 8.46
C ALA A 44 -7.20 2.48 8.88
N ALA A 45 -6.28 2.32 7.93
CA ALA A 45 -4.86 2.10 8.17
C ALA A 45 -4.22 3.26 8.96
N VAL A 46 -4.44 4.51 8.54
CA VAL A 46 -3.88 5.70 9.22
C VAL A 46 -4.59 6.03 10.53
N THR A 47 -5.82 5.55 10.74
CA THR A 47 -6.55 5.77 12.00
C THR A 47 -6.23 4.71 13.04
N GLN A 48 -6.16 3.44 12.64
CA GLN A 48 -6.00 2.31 13.55
C GLN A 48 -4.52 1.92 13.75
N HIS A 49 -3.64 2.35 12.84
CA HIS A 49 -2.21 2.03 12.80
C HIS A 49 -1.89 0.52 12.81
N ARG A 50 -2.89 -0.32 12.57
CA ARG A 50 -2.79 -1.77 12.63
C ARG A 50 -3.64 -2.35 11.53
N GLY A 51 -3.16 -3.42 10.93
CA GLY A 51 -3.97 -4.20 10.01
C GLY A 51 -3.34 -5.52 9.65
N ARG A 52 -3.97 -6.15 8.67
CA ARG A 52 -3.50 -7.42 8.11
C ARG A 52 -3.34 -7.25 6.62
N ILE A 53 -2.26 -7.83 6.12
CA ILE A 53 -1.86 -7.74 4.74
C ILE A 53 -1.62 -9.20 4.27
N ARG A 54 -2.21 -9.61 3.15
CA ARG A 54 -2.04 -10.93 2.53
C ARG A 54 -0.98 -10.90 1.41
N VAL A 55 0.16 -11.55 1.60
CA VAL A 55 1.21 -11.74 0.57
C VAL A 55 1.27 -13.21 0.18
N ALA A 56 1.19 -13.52 -1.12
CA ALA A 56 1.42 -14.89 -1.62
C ALA A 56 0.58 -15.97 -0.88
N GLY A 57 -0.66 -15.63 -0.52
CA GLY A 57 -1.56 -16.52 0.23
C GLY A 57 -1.38 -16.50 1.76
N HIS A 58 -0.36 -15.81 2.28
CA HIS A 58 -0.09 -15.70 3.71
C HIS A 58 -0.55 -14.36 4.28
N VAL A 59 -1.36 -14.41 5.33
CA VAL A 59 -1.78 -13.21 6.07
C VAL A 59 -0.74 -12.86 7.12
N ARG A 60 -0.24 -11.63 7.09
CA ARG A 60 0.68 -11.07 8.08
C ARG A 60 0.04 -9.87 8.77
N LYS A 61 0.26 -9.77 10.08
CA LYS A 61 -0.12 -8.57 10.85
C LYS A 61 0.96 -7.51 10.65
N VAL A 62 0.54 -6.29 10.38
CA VAL A 62 1.43 -5.13 10.21
C VAL A 62 0.93 -3.94 11.00
N ARG A 63 1.85 -3.02 11.23
CA ARG A 63 1.54 -1.64 11.59
C ARG A 63 1.63 -0.76 10.37
N PHE A 64 0.75 0.23 10.31
CA PHE A 64 0.80 1.30 9.33
C PHE A 64 1.32 2.55 10.04
N GLU A 65 2.35 3.13 9.47
CA GLU A 65 3.03 4.29 10.03
C GLU A 65 2.82 5.51 9.14
N GLN A 66 3.05 6.69 9.69
CA GLN A 66 2.99 7.92 8.91
C GLN A 66 4.25 8.02 8.04
N ALA A 67 4.08 8.21 6.74
CA ALA A 67 5.21 8.43 5.84
C ALA A 67 5.88 9.77 6.16
N ASP A 68 7.21 9.78 6.16
CA ASP A 68 7.97 11.04 6.12
C ASP A 68 7.72 11.74 4.78
N ALA A 69 7.63 13.07 4.78
CA ALA A 69 7.44 13.85 3.56
C ALA A 69 8.57 13.66 2.53
N SER A 70 9.77 13.29 2.99
CA SER A 70 10.96 13.05 2.15
C SER A 70 10.94 11.72 1.40
N VAL A 71 10.10 10.75 1.78
CA VAL A 71 10.12 9.40 1.19
C VAL A 71 9.37 9.30 -0.15
N GLY A 72 8.59 10.34 -0.49
CA GLY A 72 7.73 10.35 -1.69
C GLY A 72 8.48 10.07 -2.98
N ASP A 73 9.62 10.73 -3.19
CA ASP A 73 10.42 10.60 -4.41
C ASP A 73 11.04 9.21 -4.53
N ALA A 74 11.62 8.68 -3.44
CA ALA A 74 12.20 7.34 -3.42
C ALA A 74 11.17 6.25 -3.70
N VAL A 75 9.95 6.40 -3.17
CA VAL A 75 8.83 5.51 -3.45
C VAL A 75 8.37 5.62 -4.91
N ASP A 76 8.32 6.83 -5.46
CA ASP A 76 7.98 7.05 -6.87
C ASP A 76 9.00 6.42 -7.80
N ASP A 77 10.29 6.54 -7.51
CA ASP A 77 11.36 5.91 -8.30
C ASP A 77 11.30 4.38 -8.24
N ALA A 78 10.96 3.82 -7.09
CA ALA A 78 10.70 2.39 -6.97
C ALA A 78 9.48 1.97 -7.81
N TYR A 79 8.43 2.79 -7.88
CA TYR A 79 7.29 2.56 -8.77
C TYR A 79 7.67 2.70 -10.25
N ARG A 80 8.48 3.69 -10.63
CA ARG A 80 9.00 3.86 -12.00
C ARG A 80 9.77 2.64 -12.44
N THR A 81 10.62 2.10 -11.56
CA THR A 81 11.39 0.88 -11.83
C THR A 81 10.48 -0.34 -11.99
N LYS A 82 9.54 -0.52 -11.05
CA LYS A 82 8.64 -1.68 -11.02
C LYS A 82 7.63 -1.71 -12.18
N TYR A 83 7.18 -0.54 -12.63
CA TYR A 83 6.14 -0.38 -13.66
C TYR A 83 6.68 0.32 -14.92
N ALA A 84 7.98 0.21 -15.19
CA ALA A 84 8.59 0.78 -16.39
C ALA A 84 7.86 0.32 -17.66
N GLY A 85 7.43 1.28 -18.50
CA GLY A 85 6.67 1.01 -19.73
C GLY A 85 5.21 0.58 -19.53
N SER A 86 4.70 0.56 -18.29
CA SER A 86 3.31 0.21 -18.00
C SER A 86 2.39 1.43 -18.06
N LEU A 87 1.18 1.23 -18.60
CA LEU A 87 0.10 2.22 -18.55
C LEU A 87 -0.38 2.54 -17.12
N TYR A 88 -0.02 1.72 -16.14
CA TYR A 88 -0.34 1.96 -14.73
C TYR A 88 0.59 2.97 -14.07
N LEU A 89 1.77 3.25 -14.63
CA LEU A 89 2.74 4.13 -14.00
C LEU A 89 2.23 5.57 -13.81
N PRO A 90 1.70 6.26 -14.85
CA PRO A 90 1.31 7.67 -14.68
C PRO A 90 0.26 7.90 -13.60
N PRO A 91 -0.79 7.06 -13.46
CA PRO A 91 -1.72 7.19 -12.35
C PRO A 91 -1.09 6.90 -10.97
N ILE A 92 -0.18 5.93 -10.85
CA ILE A 92 0.41 5.53 -9.57
C ILE A 92 1.26 6.64 -8.94
N ILE A 93 1.99 7.41 -9.76
CA ILE A 93 2.83 8.54 -9.32
C ILE A 93 2.07 9.87 -9.29
N GLY A 94 0.75 9.86 -9.51
CA GLY A 94 -0.08 11.05 -9.39
C GLY A 94 -0.21 11.51 -7.94
N SER A 95 -0.44 12.81 -7.74
CA SER A 95 -0.50 13.43 -6.40
C SER A 95 -1.54 12.78 -5.46
N GLY A 96 -2.68 12.34 -6.00
CA GLY A 96 -3.72 11.65 -5.23
C GLY A 96 -3.22 10.35 -4.59
N PRO A 97 -2.76 9.37 -5.39
CA PRO A 97 -2.12 8.17 -4.87
C PRO A 97 -0.87 8.46 -4.05
N GLN A 98 -0.01 9.38 -4.48
CA GLN A 98 1.22 9.73 -3.75
C GLN A 98 0.92 10.16 -2.30
N ALA A 99 -0.10 11.00 -2.10
CA ALA A 99 -0.57 11.44 -0.78
C ALA A 99 -1.18 10.32 0.09
N ALA A 100 -1.42 9.14 -0.48
CA ALA A 100 -1.94 7.97 0.21
C ALA A 100 -0.91 6.84 0.28
N THR A 101 0.36 7.21 0.46
CA THR A 101 1.47 6.30 0.70
C THR A 101 1.67 6.13 2.20
N VAL A 102 1.74 4.89 2.67
CA VAL A 102 2.07 4.57 4.07
C VAL A 102 3.12 3.46 4.13
N PRO A 103 4.18 3.63 4.94
CA PRO A 103 5.06 2.54 5.33
C PRO A 103 4.33 1.48 6.14
N THR A 104 4.84 0.26 6.04
CA THR A 104 4.34 -0.90 6.78
C THR A 104 5.49 -1.64 7.45
N SER A 105 5.33 -1.86 8.75
CA SER A 105 6.29 -2.64 9.54
C SER A 105 5.64 -3.93 10.06
N PRO A 106 6.37 -5.06 10.10
CA PRO A 106 5.85 -6.29 10.71
C PRO A 106 5.47 -6.03 12.18
N SER A 107 4.25 -6.40 12.57
CA SER A 107 3.90 -6.38 13.99
C SER A 107 4.26 -7.74 14.61
N ARG A 108 5.14 -7.75 15.61
CA ARG A 108 5.24 -8.92 16.50
C ARG A 108 3.92 -9.04 17.29
N GLY A 109 3.31 -10.22 17.20
CA GLY A 109 2.17 -10.62 18.00
C GLY A 109 2.61 -11.29 19.28
#